data_AF-A0A937LQM6-F1
#
_entry.id   AF-A0A937LQM6-F1
#
_cell.length_a   1.000
_cell.length_b   1.000
_cell.length_c   1.000
_cell.angle_alpha   90.00
_cell.angle_beta   90.00
_cell.angle_gamma   90.00
#
_symmetry.space_group_name_H-M   'P 1'
#
loop_
_entity.id
_entity.type
_entity.pdbx_description
1 polymer ?
#
loop_
_entity_poly.entity_id
_entity_poly.type
_entity_poly.pdbx_seq_one_letter_code
_entity_poly.pdbx_strand_id
1 'polypeptide(L)' 'MRSKLKDTKEIQASITRVLDICKLNNLVFTEIRQKIFEIIIKYKKPIKAYEILDVFTEVTGKRAHPPTIYRAID' A
#
# COMPACT_ATOMS: atom_id res chain seq x y z
N MET A 1 4.79 0.63 24.69
CA MET A 1 5.10 0.32 23.27
C MET A 1 4.20 1.17 22.37
N ARG A 2 4.66 2.37 21.95
CA ARG A 2 3.82 3.32 21.19
C ARG A 2 3.45 2.70 19.83
N SER A 3 2.15 2.66 19.53
CA SER A 3 1.54 2.02 18.35
C SER A 3 2.34 2.31 17.07
N LYS A 4 2.93 1.26 16.48
CA LYS A 4 3.69 1.29 15.22
C LYS A 4 2.83 1.59 13.99
N LEU A 5 1.51 1.67 14.14
CA LEU A 5 0.53 1.66 13.05
C LEU A 5 -0.33 2.94 13.05
N LYS A 6 -0.69 3.44 11.86
CA LYS A 6 -1.72 4.48 11.69
C LYS A 6 -3.11 3.95 12.04
N ASP A 7 -4.01 4.88 12.36
CA ASP A 7 -5.42 4.59 12.61
C ASP A 7 -6.14 4.16 11.31
N THR A 8 -7.05 3.19 11.39
CA THR A 8 -7.82 2.68 10.24
C THR A 8 -8.61 3.78 9.53
N LYS A 9 -9.11 4.79 10.26
CA LYS A 9 -9.84 5.92 9.67
C LYS A 9 -8.94 6.80 8.80
N GLU A 10 -7.70 7.02 9.22
CA GLU A 10 -6.71 7.80 8.45
C GLU A 10 -6.28 7.07 7.18
N ILE A 11 -6.16 5.74 7.25
CA ILE A 11 -5.83 4.89 6.10
C ILE A 11 -6.95 5.00 5.05
N GLN A 12 -8.20 4.83 5.46
CA GLN A 12 -9.34 4.89 4.54
C GLN A 12 -9.46 6.27 3.87
N ALA A 13 -9.27 7.35 4.63
CA ALA A 13 -9.28 8.70 4.08
C ALA A 13 -8.15 8.91 3.05
N SER A 14 -6.98 8.34 3.31
CA SER A 14 -5.85 8.40 2.37
C SER A 14 -6.15 7.61 1.08
N ILE A 15 -6.77 6.43 1.18
CA ILE A 15 -7.17 5.63 0.03
C ILE A 15 -8.19 6.38 -0.83
N THR A 16 -9.23 6.97 -0.21
CA THR A 16 -10.22 7.78 -0.93
C THR A 16 -9.58 8.94 -1.68
N ARG A 17 -8.63 9.64 -1.03
CA ARG A 17 -7.90 10.73 -1.68
C ARG A 17 -7.11 10.26 -2.91
N VAL A 18 -6.45 9.11 -2.83
CA VAL A 18 -5.72 8.54 -3.99
C VAL A 18 -6.68 8.14 -5.10
N LEU A 19 -7.84 7.56 -4.78
CA LEU A 19 -8.86 7.23 -5.77
C LEU A 19 -9.33 8.48 -6.53
N ASP A 20 -9.57 9.59 -5.83
CA ASP A 20 -9.96 10.86 -6.45
C ASP A 20 -8.85 11.39 -7.37
N ILE A 21 -7.59 11.35 -6.94
CA ILE A 21 -6.43 11.73 -7.76
C ILE A 21 -6.36 10.85 -9.02
N CYS A 22 -6.48 9.53 -8.88
CA CYS A 22 -6.47 8.61 -10.01
C CYS A 22 -7.60 8.91 -10.99
N LYS A 23 -8.82 9.16 -10.49
CA LYS A 23 -9.98 9.53 -11.32
C LYS A 23 -9.75 10.83 -12.10
N LEU A 24 -9.21 11.85 -11.45
CA LEU A 24 -8.90 13.14 -12.10
C LEU A 24 -7.82 13.01 -13.20
N ASN A 25 -6.91 12.05 -13.07
CA ASN A 25 -5.82 11.82 -14.01
C ASN A 25 -6.11 10.69 -15.02
N ASN A 26 -7.34 10.15 -15.04
CA ASN A 26 -7.71 8.99 -15.86
C ASN A 26 -6.79 7.77 -15.67
N LEU A 27 -6.34 7.57 -14.43
CA LEU A 27 -5.50 6.45 -13.99
C LEU A 27 -6.35 5.42 -13.23
N VAL A 28 -5.89 4.17 -13.26
CA VAL A 28 -6.50 3.08 -12.47
C VAL A 28 -5.67 2.84 -11.22
N PHE A 29 -6.30 3.01 -10.05
CA PHE A 29 -5.73 2.52 -8.79
C PHE A 29 -6.02 1.04 -8.64
N THR A 30 -5.18 0.21 -9.25
CA THR A 30 -5.38 -1.24 -9.26
C THR A 30 -5.38 -1.81 -7.85
N GLU A 31 -6.08 -2.93 -7.64
CA GLU A 31 -6.18 -3.59 -6.34
C GLU A 31 -4.80 -3.85 -5.71
N ILE A 32 -3.82 -4.26 -6.52
CA ILE A 32 -2.45 -4.49 -6.06
C ILE A 32 -1.76 -3.20 -5.58
N ARG A 33 -1.92 -2.09 -6.31
CA ARG A 33 -1.38 -0.78 -5.90
C ARG A 33 -2.07 -0.26 -4.64
N GLN A 34 -3.38 -0.47 -4.51
CA GLN A 34 -4.11 -0.11 -3.31
C GLN A 34 -3.62 -0.90 -2.09
N LYS A 35 -3.42 -2.21 -2.22
CA LYS A 35 -2.92 -3.04 -1.11
C LYS A 35 -1.49 -2.69 -0.72
N ILE A 36 -0.61 -2.47 -1.70
CA ILE A 36 0.77 -2.05 -1.43
C ILE A 36 0.80 -0.67 -0.77
N PHE A 37 -0.02 0.27 -1.25
CA PHE A 37 -0.16 1.59 -0.63
C PHE A 37 -0.66 1.49 0.81
N GLU A 38 -1.72 0.71 1.06
CA GLU A 38 -2.28 0.45 2.40
C GLU A 38 -1.22 -0.09 3.36
N ILE A 39 -0.40 -1.05 2.90
CA ILE A 39 0.75 -1.57 3.66
C ILE A 39 1.69 -0.41 3.99
N ILE A 40 2.20 0.33 3.00
CA ILE A 40 3.19 1.39 3.21
C ILE A 40 2.70 2.45 4.20
N ILE A 41 1.50 2.99 4.02
CA ILE A 41 1.01 4.11 4.83
C ILE A 41 0.63 3.69 6.25
N LYS A 42 0.39 2.39 6.49
CA LYS A 42 0.13 1.85 7.82
C LYS A 42 1.38 1.93 8.70
N TYR A 43 2.59 1.83 8.14
CA TYR A 43 3.84 1.92 8.90
C TYR A 43 4.21 3.39 9.16
N LYS A 44 4.51 3.71 10.42
CA LYS A 44 4.99 5.06 10.82
C LYS A 44 6.47 5.32 10.51
N LYS A 45 7.16 4.38 9.85
CA LYS A 45 8.58 4.44 9.50
C LYS A 45 8.76 3.88 8.08
N PRO A 46 9.84 4.24 7.36
CA PRO A 46 10.18 3.61 6.10
C PRO A 46 10.21 2.09 6.21
N ILE A 47 9.65 1.41 5.22
CA ILE A 47 9.61 -0.05 5.09
C ILE A 47 10.38 -0.44 3.82
N LYS A 48 11.17 -1.51 3.88
CA LYS A 48 11.94 -1.99 2.73
C LYS A 48 11.02 -2.69 1.73
N ALA A 49 11.39 -2.68 0.45
CA ALA A 49 10.60 -3.32 -0.61
C ALA A 49 10.35 -4.82 -0.36
N TYR A 50 11.35 -5.56 0.14
CA TYR A 50 11.17 -6.97 0.51
C TYR A 50 10.26 -7.15 1.72
N GLU A 51 10.28 -6.24 2.70
CA GLU A 51 9.34 -6.29 3.83
C GLU A 51 7.90 -6.03 3.37
N ILE A 52 7.69 -5.14 2.39
CA ILE A 52 6.37 -4.96 1.76
C ILE A 52 5.92 -6.26 1.07
N LEU A 53 6.83 -6.96 0.38
CA LEU A 53 6.53 -8.21 -0.30
C LEU A 53 6.08 -9.31 0.68
N ASP A 54 6.79 -9.42 1.81
CA ASP A 54 6.48 -10.40 2.86
C ASP A 54 5.10 -10.12 3.46
N VAL A 55 4.84 -8.86 3.85
CA VAL A 55 3.55 -8.43 4.41
C VAL A 55 2.42 -8.59 3.39
N PHE A 56 2.66 -8.27 2.11
CA PHE A 56 1.67 -8.47 1.05
C PHE A 56 1.30 -9.95 0.92
N THR A 57 2.30 -10.83 0.95
CA THR A 57 2.09 -12.29 0.86
C THR A 57 1.31 -12.80 2.07
N GLU A 58 1.64 -12.33 3.27
CA GLU A 58 0.95 -12.68 4.52
C GLU A 58 -0.53 -12.25 4.50
N VAL A 59 -0.81 -11.03 4.04
CA VAL A 59 -2.17 -10.45 4.06
C VAL A 59 -3.06 -11.00 2.93
N THR A 60 -2.49 -11.29 1.76
CA THR A 60 -3.27 -11.67 0.58
C THR A 60 -3.24 -13.18 0.27
N GLY A 61 -2.31 -13.92 0.88
CA GLY A 61 -2.03 -15.32 0.51
C GLY A 61 -1.41 -15.49 -0.88
N LYS A 62 -1.14 -14.39 -1.61
CA LYS A 62 -0.61 -14.41 -2.98
C LYS A 62 0.84 -13.94 -2.97
N ARG A 63 1.72 -14.68 -3.64
CA ARG A 63 3.09 -14.23 -3.90
C ARG A 63 3.12 -13.29 -5.10
N ALA A 64 3.57 -12.07 -4.88
CA ALA A 64 3.97 -11.18 -5.97
C ALA A 64 5.44 -11.43 -6.34
N HIS A 65 5.82 -11.17 -7.60
CA HIS A 65 7.24 -11.12 -7.95
C HIS A 65 7.85 -9.79 -7.47
N PRO A 66 9.12 -9.74 -7.03
CA PRO A 66 9.76 -8.50 -6.57
C PRO A 66 9.61 -7.29 -7.53
N PRO A 67 9.73 -7.44 -8.87
CA PRO A 67 9.47 -6.35 -9.81
C PRO A 67 8.09 -5.72 -9.68
N THR A 68 7.08 -6.49 -9.26
CA THR A 68 5.71 -6.00 -9.08
C THR A 68 5.64 -4.99 -7.95
N ILE A 69 6.36 -5.25 -6.85
CA ILE A 69 6.45 -4.33 -5.72
C ILE A 69 7.21 -3.08 -6.15
N TYR A 70 8.37 -3.24 -6.82
CA TYR A 70 9.16 -2.10 -7.30
C TYR A 70 8.35 -1.19 -8.24
N ARG A 71 7.57 -1.75 -9.17
CA ARG A 71 6.71 -0.97 -10.09
C ARG A 71 5.44 -0.39 -9.44
N ALA A 72 5.10 -0.85 -8.25
CA ALA A 72 3.96 -0.32 -7.51
C ALA A 72 4.35 0.83 -6.57
N ILE A 73 5.63 0.91 -6.18
CA ILE A 73 6.18 1.99 -5.35
C ILE A 73 6.84 3.11 -6.17
N ASP A 74 7.13 2.84 -7.45
CA ASP A 74 7.46 3.83 -8.49
C ASP A 74 6.20 4.59 -8.94
#